data_AF-A0A535JBG1-F1
#
_entry.id   AF-A0A535JBG1-F1
#
_cell.length_a   1.000
_cell.length_b   1.000
_cell.length_c   1.000
_cell.angle_alpha   90.00
_cell.angle_beta   90.00
_cell.angle_gamma   90.00
#
_symmetry.space_group_name_H-M   'P 1'
#
loop_
_entity.id
_entity.type
_entity.pdbx_description
1 polymer ?
#
loop_
_entity_poly.entity_id
_entity_poly.type
_entity_poly.pdbx_seq_one_letter_code
_entity_poly.pdbx_strand_id
1 'polypeptide(L)'
;MKHASRRPPVLSVRALNRAMLARQLLLERASVGVVHAIERLAALQAQWAPSPYIALWSRLKEFRREALWTAIERHAVIRARLMRGTLHLVSAGDFYAYAVATQDLQRGAWNRLQIGRGVDPKRVAALATAFARIPRPKDAVLAHIQERTGETLGGPFNWLVWRFVSAHADLVSAPPGGHWDYGGTDAPYVAARHWIARGERPSEDDALEHLIRRCLAAFGPASLADLAHFAGQAPPRIRPVLNRIAPSLRTFADERGRVLYDLPRAPRPDPERVAPVRFLPRYDELLIAYEHRDRVIAAPHRPAVYSKNAIIEAVFLVDGFAAGTWGLRRAKSEALLVVSPFGRLSPKDRAAVRDEAEVLARFLVPDATTIGVRLQ
;
A
#
# COMPACT_ATOMS: atom_id res chain seq x y z
N MET A 1 11.37 -45.07 -2.62
CA MET A 1 11.70 -44.32 -3.87
C MET A 1 12.08 -42.90 -3.49
N LYS A 2 13.36 -42.52 -3.66
CA LYS A 2 13.86 -41.18 -3.37
C LYS A 2 13.13 -40.20 -4.31
N HIS A 3 12.32 -39.28 -3.77
CA HIS A 3 11.79 -38.16 -4.55
C HIS A 3 12.99 -37.35 -5.05
N ALA A 4 13.33 -37.49 -6.33
CA ALA A 4 14.27 -36.60 -7.00
C ALA A 4 13.73 -35.18 -6.79
N SER A 5 14.47 -34.35 -6.03
CA SER A 5 14.11 -32.95 -5.80
C SER A 5 14.23 -32.22 -7.14
N ARG A 6 13.13 -32.22 -7.89
CA ARG A 6 13.04 -31.52 -9.16
C ARG A 6 13.28 -30.04 -8.86
N ARG A 7 14.36 -29.48 -9.41
CA ARG A 7 14.68 -28.05 -9.23
C ARG A 7 13.44 -27.21 -9.57
N PRO A 8 13.09 -26.21 -8.74
CA PRO A 8 11.93 -25.38 -9.00
C PRO A 8 12.07 -24.68 -10.36
N PRO A 9 10.97 -24.52 -11.13
CA PRO A 9 11.02 -23.80 -12.40
C PRO A 9 11.54 -22.37 -12.22
N VAL A 10 12.38 -21.91 -13.15
CA VAL A 10 12.95 -20.57 -13.13
C VAL A 10 12.02 -19.60 -13.87
N LEU A 11 11.73 -18.45 -13.26
CA LEU A 11 10.96 -17.36 -13.86
C LEU A 11 11.87 -16.18 -14.18
N SER A 12 11.79 -15.71 -15.43
CA SER A 12 12.48 -14.50 -15.86
C SER A 12 11.88 -13.25 -15.22
N VAL A 13 12.63 -12.14 -15.21
CA VAL A 13 12.10 -10.82 -14.78
C VAL A 13 10.82 -10.46 -15.54
N ARG A 14 10.73 -10.76 -16.83
CA ARG A 14 9.55 -10.49 -17.67
C ARG A 14 8.36 -11.36 -17.25
N ALA A 15 8.57 -12.65 -16.98
CA ALA A 15 7.53 -13.53 -16.46
C ALA A 15 6.99 -13.04 -15.10
N LEU A 16 7.88 -12.64 -14.18
CA LEU A 16 7.52 -12.09 -12.88
C LEU A 16 6.75 -10.77 -13.01
N ASN A 17 7.15 -9.91 -13.95
CA ASN A 17 6.46 -8.68 -14.26
C ASN A 17 5.02 -8.96 -14.72
N ARG A 18 4.82 -9.84 -15.70
CA ARG A 18 3.46 -10.16 -16.21
C ARG A 18 2.57 -10.81 -15.18
N ALA A 19 3.12 -11.69 -14.36
CA ALA A 19 2.45 -12.27 -13.21
C ALA A 19 1.96 -11.16 -12.26
N MET A 20 2.82 -10.24 -11.86
CA MET A 20 2.46 -9.12 -10.99
C MET A 20 1.40 -8.22 -11.64
N LEU A 21 1.58 -7.79 -12.91
CA LEU A 21 0.63 -6.88 -13.58
C LEU A 21 -0.77 -7.48 -13.71
N ALA A 22 -0.87 -8.80 -13.93
CA ALA A 22 -2.14 -9.51 -13.97
C ALA A 22 -2.88 -9.44 -12.62
N ARG A 23 -2.16 -9.67 -11.51
CA ARG A 23 -2.70 -9.58 -10.14
C ARG A 23 -3.08 -8.15 -9.76
N GLN A 24 -2.30 -7.20 -10.24
CA GLN A 24 -2.47 -5.77 -9.98
C GLN A 24 -3.52 -5.10 -10.85
N LEU A 25 -4.21 -5.84 -11.73
CA LEU A 25 -5.23 -5.30 -12.64
C LEU A 25 -4.67 -4.21 -13.58
N LEU A 26 -3.39 -4.35 -13.95
CA LEU A 26 -2.69 -3.38 -14.80
C LEU A 26 -2.57 -3.86 -16.26
N LEU A 27 -2.67 -5.17 -16.52
CA LEU A 27 -2.79 -5.68 -17.89
C LEU A 27 -4.14 -5.31 -18.50
N GLU A 28 -5.20 -5.37 -17.70
CA GLU A 28 -6.54 -4.92 -18.06
C GLU A 28 -7.20 -4.32 -16.82
N ARG A 29 -7.87 -3.17 -16.98
CA ARG A 29 -8.67 -2.58 -15.91
C ARG A 29 -9.86 -3.50 -15.62
N ALA A 30 -10.20 -3.70 -14.36
CA ALA A 30 -11.26 -4.63 -13.95
C ALA A 30 -12.59 -3.91 -13.66
N SER A 31 -13.71 -4.61 -13.89
CA SER A 31 -15.05 -4.19 -13.46
C SER A 31 -15.38 -4.82 -12.11
N VAL A 32 -14.74 -4.34 -11.05
CA VAL A 32 -14.98 -4.81 -9.67
C VAL A 32 -15.20 -3.62 -8.74
N GLY A 33 -15.94 -3.84 -7.64
CA GLY A 33 -16.19 -2.80 -6.63
C GLY A 33 -14.91 -2.37 -5.90
N VAL A 34 -14.91 -1.13 -5.40
CA VAL A 34 -13.75 -0.49 -4.74
C VAL A 34 -13.19 -1.31 -3.57
N VAL A 35 -14.06 -1.83 -2.70
CA VAL A 35 -13.64 -2.66 -1.55
C VAL A 35 -12.88 -3.89 -2.02
N HIS A 36 -13.45 -4.63 -2.97
CA HIS A 36 -12.83 -5.83 -3.53
C HIS A 36 -11.52 -5.51 -4.28
N ALA A 37 -11.45 -4.36 -4.95
CA ALA A 37 -10.21 -3.90 -5.57
C ALA A 37 -9.11 -3.69 -4.52
N ILE A 38 -9.40 -2.99 -3.42
CA ILE A 38 -8.44 -2.74 -2.33
C ILE A 38 -7.96 -4.05 -1.71
N GLU A 39 -8.85 -5.02 -1.52
CA GLU A 39 -8.52 -6.36 -1.04
C GLU A 39 -7.62 -7.15 -2.00
N ARG A 40 -7.86 -7.04 -3.31
CA ARG A 40 -7.01 -7.66 -4.34
C ARG A 40 -5.64 -7.02 -4.45
N LEU A 41 -5.55 -5.72 -4.14
CA LEU A 41 -4.31 -4.95 -4.17
C LEU A 41 -3.55 -5.01 -2.84
N ALA A 42 -4.09 -5.73 -1.86
CA ALA A 42 -3.52 -5.90 -0.53
C ALA A 42 -3.29 -4.56 0.21
N ALA A 43 -4.31 -3.69 0.17
CA ALA A 43 -4.33 -2.31 0.65
C ALA A 43 -3.62 -1.30 -0.29
N LEU A 44 -3.80 -0.01 -0.03
CA LEU A 44 -3.23 1.09 -0.83
C LEU A 44 -2.60 2.13 0.09
N GLN A 45 -1.32 2.51 -0.13
CA GLN A 45 -0.72 3.58 0.66
C GLN A 45 -1.48 4.91 0.48
N ALA A 46 -1.85 5.53 1.60
CA ALA A 46 -2.72 6.69 1.72
C ALA A 46 -2.06 7.84 2.50
N GLN A 47 -0.73 7.91 2.41
CA GLN A 47 0.06 8.99 3.02
C GLN A 47 -0.12 10.31 2.28
N TRP A 48 -0.31 10.23 0.95
CA TRP A 48 -0.75 11.33 0.10
C TRP A 48 -2.15 11.02 -0.42
N ALA A 49 -3.11 11.91 -0.15
CA ALA A 49 -4.53 11.64 -0.36
C ALA A 49 -4.92 11.29 -1.81
N PRO A 50 -4.34 11.92 -2.86
CA PRO A 50 -4.61 11.53 -4.25
C PRO A 50 -4.16 10.11 -4.63
N SER A 51 -3.17 9.53 -3.94
CA SER A 51 -2.55 8.26 -4.38
C SER A 51 -3.54 7.10 -4.53
N PRO A 52 -4.37 6.74 -3.52
CA PRO A 52 -5.29 5.61 -3.68
C PRO A 52 -6.29 5.78 -4.82
N TYR A 53 -6.74 7.01 -5.08
CA TYR A 53 -7.70 7.30 -6.16
C TYR A 53 -7.07 7.10 -7.54
N ILE A 54 -5.85 7.58 -7.74
CA ILE A 54 -5.13 7.36 -9.00
C ILE A 54 -4.78 5.87 -9.15
N ALA A 55 -4.38 5.21 -8.07
CA ALA A 55 -4.08 3.77 -8.09
C ALA A 55 -5.30 2.93 -8.50
N LEU A 56 -6.50 3.26 -7.99
CA LEU A 56 -7.75 2.63 -8.39
C LEU A 56 -8.17 3.02 -9.81
N TRP A 57 -8.01 4.29 -10.19
CA TRP A 57 -8.24 4.74 -11.57
C TRP A 57 -7.46 3.84 -12.53
N SER A 58 -6.14 3.68 -12.34
CA SER A 58 -5.28 2.87 -13.22
C SER A 58 -5.68 1.40 -13.39
N ARG A 59 -6.55 0.90 -12.49
CA ARG A 59 -6.85 -0.52 -12.31
C ARG A 59 -8.32 -0.89 -12.51
N LEU A 60 -9.22 0.10 -12.48
CA LEU A 60 -10.66 -0.13 -12.55
C LEU A 60 -11.28 0.57 -13.77
N LYS A 61 -12.26 -0.10 -14.39
CA LYS A 61 -13.08 0.52 -15.44
C LYS A 61 -14.02 1.54 -14.79
N GLU A 62 -14.16 2.71 -15.42
CA GLU A 62 -15.14 3.75 -15.03
C GLU A 62 -15.09 4.19 -13.56
N PHE A 63 -13.92 4.13 -12.93
CA PHE A 63 -13.75 4.54 -11.53
C PHE A 63 -14.01 6.04 -11.34
N ARG A 64 -14.82 6.37 -10.33
CA ARG A 64 -15.10 7.73 -9.89
C ARG A 64 -14.69 7.92 -8.43
N ARG A 65 -14.27 9.13 -8.05
CA ARG A 65 -13.72 9.42 -6.72
C ARG A 65 -14.76 9.20 -5.62
N GLU A 66 -16.02 9.50 -5.94
CA GLU A 66 -17.20 9.35 -5.10
C GLU A 66 -17.39 7.92 -4.61
N ALA A 67 -17.01 6.93 -5.42
CA ALA A 67 -17.11 5.53 -5.03
C ALA A 67 -16.17 5.21 -3.85
N LEU A 68 -14.97 5.80 -3.83
CA LEU A 68 -14.03 5.63 -2.71
C LEU A 68 -14.44 6.50 -1.50
N TRP A 69 -14.88 7.74 -1.71
CA TRP A 69 -15.44 8.58 -0.63
C TRP A 69 -16.56 7.85 0.11
N THR A 70 -17.55 7.37 -0.65
CA THR A 70 -18.69 6.63 -0.10
C THR A 70 -18.25 5.40 0.70
N ALA A 71 -17.23 4.68 0.21
CA ALA A 71 -16.72 3.49 0.90
C ALA A 71 -16.00 3.84 2.22
N ILE A 72 -15.30 4.97 2.27
CA ILE A 72 -14.66 5.49 3.49
C ILE A 72 -15.72 5.99 4.49
N GLU A 73 -16.70 6.78 4.04
CA GLU A 73 -17.78 7.31 4.89
C GLU A 73 -18.68 6.21 5.47
N ARG A 74 -18.89 5.13 4.73
CA ARG A 74 -19.62 3.94 5.21
C ARG A 74 -18.75 2.98 6.02
N HIS A 75 -17.50 3.35 6.29
CA HIS A 75 -16.51 2.54 7.01
C HIS A 75 -16.26 1.15 6.40
N ALA A 76 -16.56 0.96 5.11
CA ALA A 76 -16.21 -0.26 4.39
C ALA A 76 -14.73 -0.28 4.00
N VAL A 77 -14.14 0.91 3.87
CA VAL A 77 -12.70 1.14 3.69
C VAL A 77 -12.19 1.94 4.87
N ILE A 78 -11.14 1.45 5.50
CA ILE A 78 -10.55 1.99 6.71
C ILE A 78 -9.20 2.60 6.38
N ARG A 79 -8.97 3.84 6.82
CA ARG A 79 -7.67 4.49 6.74
C ARG A 79 -6.92 4.34 8.06
N ALA A 80 -5.82 3.60 8.05
CA ALA A 80 -5.07 3.31 9.27
C ALA A 80 -3.57 3.21 9.01
N ARG A 81 -2.78 3.30 10.10
CA ARG A 81 -1.34 3.04 10.04
C ARG A 81 -1.10 1.54 10.15
N LEU A 82 -0.53 0.93 9.10
CA LEU A 82 -0.38 -0.52 8.98
C LEU A 82 1.07 -0.88 8.62
N MET A 83 1.27 -1.55 7.48
CA MET A 83 2.57 -2.01 6.99
C MET A 83 3.60 -0.88 7.03
N ARG A 84 4.82 -1.20 7.46
CA ARG A 84 5.97 -0.28 7.45
C ARG A 84 5.74 1.04 8.23
N GLY A 85 4.64 1.14 9.00
CA GLY A 85 4.28 2.33 9.75
C GLY A 85 3.72 3.50 8.93
N THR A 86 3.25 3.26 7.70
CA THR A 86 2.60 4.27 6.86
C THR A 86 1.08 4.13 6.87
N LEU A 87 0.37 5.20 6.51
CA LEU A 87 -1.08 5.21 6.34
C LEU A 87 -1.46 4.44 5.09
N HIS A 88 -2.49 3.59 5.19
CA HIS A 88 -3.06 2.82 4.09
C HIS A 88 -4.58 2.87 4.13
N LEU A 89 -5.21 2.68 2.98
CA LEU A 89 -6.60 2.26 2.85
C LEU A 89 -6.66 0.74 2.77
N VAL A 90 -7.44 0.12 3.65
CA VAL A 90 -7.68 -1.33 3.73
C VAL A 90 -9.18 -1.59 3.84
N SER A 91 -9.69 -2.76 3.43
CA SER A 91 -11.09 -3.07 3.69
C SER A 91 -11.33 -3.26 5.20
N ALA A 92 -12.56 -3.00 5.65
CA ALA A 92 -12.95 -3.27 7.03
C ALA A 92 -12.78 -4.74 7.41
N GLY A 93 -12.99 -5.66 6.47
CA GLY A 93 -12.81 -7.10 6.67
C GLY A 93 -11.34 -7.52 6.85
N ASP A 94 -10.40 -6.84 6.18
CA ASP A 94 -8.97 -7.13 6.30
C ASP A 94 -8.29 -6.36 7.44
N PHE A 95 -8.91 -5.29 7.94
CA PHE A 95 -8.27 -4.34 8.87
C PHE A 95 -7.61 -5.00 10.07
N TYR A 96 -8.33 -5.85 10.82
CA TYR A 96 -7.81 -6.42 12.07
C TYR A 96 -6.64 -7.39 11.83
N ALA A 97 -6.70 -8.19 10.77
CA ALA A 97 -5.58 -9.05 10.38
C ALA A 97 -4.33 -8.21 10.06
N TYR A 98 -4.49 -7.11 9.31
CA TYR A 98 -3.39 -6.22 8.97
C TYR A 98 -2.84 -5.49 10.19
N ALA A 99 -3.72 -4.99 11.06
CA ALA A 99 -3.34 -4.29 12.29
C ALA A 99 -2.53 -5.21 13.22
N VAL A 100 -3.00 -6.45 13.44
CA VAL A 100 -2.31 -7.45 14.27
C VAL A 100 -0.97 -7.85 13.65
N ALA A 101 -0.93 -8.17 12.35
CA ALA A 101 0.29 -8.64 11.67
C ALA A 101 1.42 -7.59 11.63
N THR A 102 1.07 -6.30 11.72
CA THR A 102 2.02 -5.18 11.58
C THR A 102 2.31 -4.47 12.91
N GLN A 103 1.70 -4.93 14.02
CA GLN A 103 1.77 -4.24 15.31
C GLN A 103 3.16 -4.26 15.94
N ASP A 104 3.99 -5.28 15.71
CA ASP A 104 5.26 -5.46 16.43
C ASP A 104 6.24 -4.30 16.24
N LEU A 105 6.36 -3.80 15.00
CA LEU A 105 7.14 -2.60 14.68
C LEU A 105 6.67 -1.39 15.49
N GLN A 106 5.37 -1.35 15.79
CA GLN A 106 4.69 -0.26 16.47
C GLN A 106 4.59 -0.47 17.98
N ARG A 107 4.77 -1.68 18.51
CA ARG A 107 4.54 -1.99 19.93
C ARG A 107 5.84 -2.35 20.65
N GLY A 108 6.72 -3.12 20.01
CA GLY A 108 8.00 -3.54 20.59
C GLY A 108 8.99 -2.41 20.88
N ALA A 109 8.77 -1.23 20.30
CA ALA A 109 9.61 -0.06 20.49
C ALA A 109 9.11 0.90 21.58
N TRP A 110 7.92 0.71 22.17
CA TRP A 110 7.33 1.65 23.14
C TRP A 110 8.23 1.89 24.36
N ASN A 111 8.61 0.81 25.05
CA ASN A 111 9.49 0.90 26.22
C ASN A 111 10.95 1.08 25.81
N ARG A 112 11.38 0.42 24.73
CA ARG A 112 12.77 0.50 24.23
C ARG A 112 13.17 1.92 23.85
N LEU A 113 12.25 2.70 23.26
CA LEU A 113 12.47 4.09 22.87
C LEU A 113 12.00 5.08 23.95
N GLN A 114 11.73 4.60 25.17
CA GLN A 114 11.34 5.41 26.34
C GLN A 114 10.11 6.30 26.11
N ILE A 115 9.18 5.89 25.24
CA ILE A 115 7.99 6.69 24.89
C ILE A 115 7.02 6.79 26.05
N GLY A 116 6.84 5.68 26.78
CA GLY A 116 5.92 5.60 27.90
C GLY A 116 6.56 5.72 29.28
N ARG A 117 7.90 5.72 29.43
CA ARG A 117 8.60 5.77 30.74
C ARG A 117 7.94 4.95 31.88
N GLY A 118 7.58 3.67 31.63
CA GLY A 118 6.93 2.81 32.63
C GLY A 118 5.39 2.82 32.59
N VAL A 119 4.78 3.64 31.74
CA VAL A 119 3.34 3.58 31.45
C VAL A 119 3.01 2.31 30.68
N ASP A 120 2.09 1.52 31.25
CA ASP A 120 1.56 0.30 30.63
C ASP A 120 0.86 0.61 29.29
N PRO A 121 1.33 0.05 28.16
CA PRO A 121 0.69 0.21 26.87
C PRO A 121 -0.77 -0.26 26.83
N LYS A 122 -1.17 -1.24 27.66
CA LYS A 122 -2.57 -1.70 27.72
C LYS A 122 -3.46 -0.65 28.38
N ARG A 123 -2.99 0.01 29.43
CA ARG A 123 -3.70 1.15 30.05
C ARG A 123 -3.85 2.31 29.07
N VAL A 124 -2.80 2.65 28.33
CA VAL A 124 -2.85 3.68 27.27
C VAL A 124 -3.87 3.31 26.20
N ALA A 125 -3.85 2.05 25.74
CA ALA A 125 -4.81 1.55 24.77
C ALA A 125 -6.23 1.69 25.30
N ALA A 126 -6.51 1.22 26.52
CA ALA A 126 -7.84 1.28 27.13
C ALA A 126 -8.38 2.72 27.24
N LEU A 127 -7.56 3.68 27.67
CA LEU A 127 -7.93 5.09 27.77
C LEU A 127 -8.22 5.71 26.40
N ALA A 128 -7.27 5.57 25.46
CA ALA A 128 -7.41 6.11 24.11
C ALA A 128 -8.67 5.58 23.43
N THR A 129 -8.90 4.27 23.59
CA THR A 129 -9.97 3.58 22.92
C THR A 129 -11.33 3.93 23.56
N ALA A 130 -11.40 4.16 24.88
CA ALA A 130 -12.62 4.62 25.54
C ALA A 130 -12.97 6.08 25.21
N PHE A 131 -11.97 6.94 25.03
CA PHE A 131 -12.18 8.34 24.69
C PHE A 131 -12.54 8.55 23.21
N ALA A 132 -11.91 7.79 22.32
CA ALA A 132 -12.14 7.79 20.88
C ALA A 132 -13.32 6.89 20.45
N ARG A 133 -14.40 6.87 21.25
CA ARG A 133 -15.69 6.24 20.88
C ARG A 133 -16.37 6.94 19.70
N ILE A 134 -16.12 8.23 19.58
CA ILE A 134 -16.46 9.08 18.46
C ILE A 134 -15.17 9.70 17.91
N PRO A 135 -15.15 10.28 16.69
CA PRO A 135 -13.96 10.94 16.16
C PRO A 135 -13.42 12.02 17.11
N ARG A 136 -12.12 11.95 17.42
CA ARG A 136 -11.39 12.91 18.27
C ARG A 136 -10.11 13.38 17.59
N PRO A 137 -9.72 14.67 17.72
CA PRO A 137 -8.40 15.12 17.31
C PRO A 137 -7.30 14.34 18.05
N LYS A 138 -6.19 14.08 17.36
CA LYS A 138 -5.02 13.40 17.92
C LYS A 138 -4.59 14.01 19.27
N ASP A 139 -4.48 15.33 19.33
CA ASP A 139 -3.94 16.01 20.52
C ASP A 139 -4.90 15.92 21.71
N ALA A 140 -6.21 15.87 21.46
CA ALA A 140 -7.21 15.64 22.50
C ALA A 140 -7.11 14.22 23.08
N VAL A 141 -6.84 13.20 22.24
CA VAL A 141 -6.61 11.83 22.70
C VAL A 141 -5.36 11.77 23.59
N LEU A 142 -4.27 12.42 23.17
CA LEU A 142 -3.02 12.45 23.95
C LEU A 142 -3.19 13.19 25.28
N ALA A 143 -3.84 14.35 25.28
CA ALA A 143 -4.14 15.12 26.49
C ALA A 143 -5.00 14.30 27.47
N HIS A 144 -6.03 13.61 26.97
CA HIS A 144 -6.87 12.74 27.80
C HIS A 144 -6.07 11.60 28.45
N ILE A 145 -5.13 10.99 27.72
CA ILE A 145 -4.29 9.94 28.30
C ILE A 145 -3.41 10.53 29.41
N GLN A 146 -2.73 11.66 29.14
CA GLN A 146 -1.85 12.32 30.11
C GLN A 146 -2.59 12.71 31.41
N GLU A 147 -3.79 13.29 31.28
CA GLU A 147 -4.65 13.64 32.43
C GLU A 147 -4.99 12.41 33.29
N ARG A 148 -5.28 11.26 32.65
CA ARG A 148 -5.73 10.04 33.34
C ARG A 148 -4.61 9.14 33.83
N THR A 149 -3.40 9.29 33.29
CA THR A 149 -2.21 8.60 33.78
C THR A 149 -1.46 9.43 34.82
N GLY A 150 -1.56 10.76 34.79
CA GLY A 150 -0.70 11.67 35.56
C GLY A 150 0.74 11.71 35.03
N GLU A 151 0.98 11.09 33.88
CA GLU A 151 2.31 10.83 33.33
C GLU A 151 2.48 11.52 31.98
N THR A 152 3.63 12.15 31.77
CA THR A 152 3.95 12.73 30.47
C THR A 152 4.36 11.62 29.51
N LEU A 153 3.53 11.35 28.50
CA LEU A 153 3.96 10.55 27.35
C LEU A 153 4.98 11.35 26.53
N GLY A 154 6.14 10.76 26.24
CA GLY A 154 7.17 11.42 25.45
C GLY A 154 8.61 11.17 25.87
N GLY A 155 9.52 11.84 25.18
CA GLY A 155 10.97 11.75 25.32
C GLY A 155 11.68 12.25 24.05
N PRO A 156 12.92 11.80 23.79
CA PRO A 156 13.67 12.15 22.58
C PRO A 156 12.93 11.82 21.28
N PHE A 157 11.93 10.95 21.35
CA PHE A 157 11.13 10.46 20.22
C PHE A 157 9.65 10.88 20.30
N ASN A 158 9.35 12.08 20.79
CA ASN A 158 7.99 12.63 20.89
C ASN A 158 7.16 12.48 19.60
N TRP A 159 7.78 12.64 18.43
CA TRP A 159 7.13 12.49 17.13
C TRP A 159 6.54 11.08 16.89
N LEU A 160 7.00 10.06 17.63
CA LEU A 160 6.48 8.69 17.58
C LEU A 160 5.33 8.43 18.55
N VAL A 161 5.08 9.25 19.59
CA VAL A 161 4.06 8.95 20.63
C VAL A 161 2.72 8.54 19.99
N TRP A 162 2.26 9.32 19.02
CA TRP A 162 1.02 9.01 18.30
C TRP A 162 1.04 7.70 17.54
N ARG A 163 2.18 7.37 16.92
CA ARG A 163 2.38 6.12 16.17
C ARG A 163 2.12 4.91 17.08
N PHE A 164 2.64 4.99 18.30
CA PHE A 164 2.45 3.96 19.30
C PHE A 164 1.02 3.92 19.84
N VAL A 165 0.45 5.07 20.25
CA VAL A 165 -0.91 5.14 20.80
C VAL A 165 -1.93 4.61 19.79
N SER A 166 -1.87 5.08 18.55
CA SER A 166 -2.78 4.64 17.48
C SER A 166 -2.69 3.15 17.19
N ALA A 167 -1.48 2.58 17.15
CA ALA A 167 -1.29 1.16 16.94
C ALA A 167 -1.75 0.30 18.14
N HIS A 168 -1.61 0.81 19.37
CA HIS A 168 -2.03 0.09 20.58
C HIS A 168 -3.56 0.02 20.74
N ALA A 169 -4.24 1.10 20.37
CA ALA A 169 -5.68 1.27 20.53
C ALA A 169 -6.50 1.03 19.25
N ASP A 170 -5.86 0.55 18.17
CA ASP A 170 -6.45 0.38 16.83
C ASP A 170 -7.18 1.65 16.36
N LEU A 171 -6.54 2.80 16.50
CA LEU A 171 -7.13 4.08 16.08
C LEU A 171 -7.03 4.22 14.56
N VAL A 172 -8.16 4.56 13.94
CA VAL A 172 -8.30 4.75 12.50
C VAL A 172 -8.68 6.19 12.21
N SER A 173 -8.22 6.71 11.07
CA SER A 173 -8.50 8.07 10.63
C SER A 173 -9.96 8.15 10.17
N ALA A 174 -10.69 9.13 10.70
CA ALA A 174 -12.05 9.44 10.31
C ALA A 174 -12.08 10.40 9.10
N PRO A 175 -13.19 10.45 8.32
CA PRO A 175 -13.44 11.52 7.36
C PRO A 175 -13.24 12.90 8.01
N PRO A 176 -12.69 13.89 7.27
CA PRO A 176 -12.34 13.84 5.84
C PRO A 176 -11.01 13.11 5.51
N GLY A 177 -10.37 12.50 6.51
CA GLY A 177 -9.11 11.76 6.32
C GLY A 177 -9.23 10.66 5.27
N GLY A 178 -8.47 10.80 4.18
CA GLY A 178 -8.50 9.87 3.05
C GLY A 178 -9.36 10.35 1.87
N HIS A 179 -10.05 11.50 1.98
CA HIS A 179 -10.72 12.13 0.85
C HIS A 179 -9.69 12.76 -0.11
N TRP A 180 -9.96 12.74 -1.41
CA TRP A 180 -9.09 13.31 -2.46
C TRP A 180 -8.52 14.71 -2.13
N ASP A 181 -9.37 15.67 -1.75
CA ASP A 181 -8.98 17.06 -1.47
C ASP A 181 -8.38 17.27 -0.07
N TYR A 182 -8.33 16.22 0.74
CA TYR A 182 -7.80 16.31 2.09
C TYR A 182 -6.26 16.37 2.06
N GLY A 183 -5.72 17.59 2.11
CA GLY A 183 -4.28 17.86 2.19
C GLY A 183 -3.69 17.87 3.60
N GLY A 184 -4.51 17.68 4.64
CA GLY A 184 -4.13 17.84 6.05
C GLY A 184 -3.46 16.62 6.70
N THR A 185 -2.99 16.79 7.94
CA THR A 185 -2.46 15.69 8.78
C THR A 185 -3.22 15.51 10.11
N ASP A 186 -4.29 16.28 10.29
CA ASP A 186 -5.04 16.52 11.53
C ASP A 186 -6.44 15.87 11.57
N ALA A 187 -6.76 15.02 10.58
CA ALA A 187 -8.01 14.26 10.54
C ALA A 187 -8.25 13.57 11.90
N PRO A 188 -9.48 13.63 12.42
CA PRO A 188 -9.79 13.04 13.71
C PRO A 188 -9.67 11.52 13.65
N TYR A 189 -9.57 10.88 14.81
CA TYR A 189 -9.41 9.44 14.95
C TYR A 189 -10.47 8.85 15.85
N VAL A 190 -10.78 7.59 15.59
CA VAL A 190 -11.78 6.78 16.31
C VAL A 190 -11.21 5.39 16.50
N ALA A 191 -11.58 4.71 17.59
CA ALA A 191 -11.19 3.32 17.75
C ALA A 191 -11.98 2.42 16.79
N ALA A 192 -11.28 1.60 16.02
CA ALA A 192 -11.84 0.80 14.93
C ALA A 192 -13.07 -0.03 15.33
N ARG A 193 -13.12 -0.54 16.57
CA ARG A 193 -14.23 -1.37 17.07
C ARG A 193 -15.59 -0.66 17.10
N HIS A 194 -15.61 0.68 17.02
CA HIS A 194 -16.85 1.46 16.98
C HIS A 194 -17.40 1.62 15.57
N TRP A 195 -16.61 1.29 14.55
CA TRP A 195 -16.97 1.42 13.13
C TRP A 195 -17.05 0.07 12.43
N ILE A 196 -16.14 -0.85 12.76
CA ILE A 196 -16.10 -2.19 12.18
C ILE A 196 -16.96 -3.11 13.03
N ALA A 197 -18.21 -3.31 12.60
CA ALA A 197 -19.13 -4.24 13.24
C ALA A 197 -18.58 -5.67 13.16
N ARG A 198 -18.66 -6.43 14.27
CA ARG A 198 -18.24 -7.84 14.36
C ARG A 198 -16.76 -8.10 13.99
N GLY A 199 -15.91 -7.08 14.05
CA GLY A 199 -14.49 -7.25 13.80
C GLY A 199 -13.79 -7.90 14.97
N GLU A 200 -13.42 -9.17 14.84
CA GLU A 200 -12.62 -9.89 15.81
C GLU A 200 -11.13 -9.74 15.47
N ARG A 201 -10.30 -9.61 16.52
CA ARG A 201 -8.84 -9.62 16.36
C ARG A 201 -8.40 -11.08 16.23
N PRO A 202 -7.84 -11.49 15.07
CA PRO A 202 -7.31 -12.84 14.93
C PRO A 202 -6.08 -13.06 15.81
N SER A 203 -5.68 -14.33 15.96
CA SER A 203 -4.37 -14.65 16.51
C SER A 203 -3.25 -14.05 15.65
N GLU A 204 -2.07 -13.83 16.21
CA GLU A 204 -0.95 -13.27 15.44
C GLU A 204 -0.54 -14.16 14.26
N ASP A 205 -0.61 -15.47 14.45
CA ASP A 205 -0.30 -16.45 13.40
C ASP A 205 -1.31 -16.41 12.25
N ASP A 206 -2.61 -16.32 12.56
CA ASP A 206 -3.66 -16.21 11.54
C ASP A 206 -3.59 -14.86 10.82
N ALA A 207 -3.28 -13.79 11.56
CA ALA A 207 -3.08 -12.46 11.00
C ALA A 207 -1.92 -12.42 9.99
N LEU A 208 -0.78 -13.01 10.36
CA LEU A 208 0.39 -13.12 9.48
C LEU A 208 0.10 -14.01 8.28
N GLU A 209 -0.59 -15.13 8.46
CA GLU A 209 -0.98 -16.00 7.35
C GLU A 209 -1.88 -15.26 6.36
N HIS A 210 -2.88 -14.53 6.85
CA HIS A 210 -3.77 -13.70 6.05
C HIS A 210 -3.00 -12.66 5.25
N LEU A 211 -2.10 -11.91 5.91
CA LEU A 211 -1.28 -10.89 5.27
C LEU A 211 -0.36 -11.48 4.20
N ILE A 212 0.28 -12.64 4.46
CA ILE A 212 1.13 -13.34 3.50
C ILE A 212 0.30 -13.78 2.28
N ARG A 213 -0.89 -14.37 2.49
CA ARG A 213 -1.76 -14.80 1.38
C ARG A 213 -2.25 -13.62 0.54
N ARG A 214 -2.64 -12.50 1.17
CA ARG A 214 -2.97 -11.24 0.47
C ARG A 214 -1.78 -10.71 -0.34
N CYS A 215 -0.58 -10.71 0.25
CA CYS A 215 0.64 -10.31 -0.45
C CYS A 215 0.93 -11.20 -1.66
N LEU A 216 0.81 -12.52 -1.54
CA LEU A 216 1.02 -13.44 -2.66
C LEU A 216 -0.06 -13.29 -3.75
N ALA A 217 -1.31 -13.03 -3.36
CA ALA A 217 -2.41 -12.78 -4.28
C ALA A 217 -2.20 -11.49 -5.09
N ALA A 218 -1.61 -10.45 -4.49
CA ALA A 218 -1.38 -9.15 -5.12
C ALA A 218 -0.02 -9.04 -5.83
N PHE A 219 1.03 -9.66 -5.28
CA PHE A 219 2.43 -9.43 -5.63
C PHE A 219 3.23 -10.71 -5.92
N GLY A 220 2.62 -11.90 -5.81
CA GLY A 220 3.28 -13.17 -6.08
C GLY A 220 3.70 -13.35 -7.55
N PRO A 221 4.62 -14.27 -7.86
CA PRO A 221 5.49 -15.00 -6.92
C PRO A 221 6.47 -14.09 -6.16
N ALA A 222 6.65 -14.33 -4.86
CA ALA A 222 7.45 -13.48 -3.97
C ALA A 222 8.39 -14.27 -3.07
N SER A 223 9.55 -13.70 -2.74
CA SER A 223 10.50 -14.31 -1.81
C SER A 223 10.10 -14.05 -0.35
N LEU A 224 10.73 -14.76 0.60
CA LEU A 224 10.58 -14.44 2.03
C LEU A 224 11.00 -12.98 2.33
N ALA A 225 12.03 -12.47 1.66
CA ALA A 225 12.47 -11.09 1.83
C ALA A 225 11.40 -10.09 1.37
N ASP A 226 10.75 -10.35 0.23
CA ASP A 226 9.65 -9.51 -0.25
C ASP A 226 8.46 -9.54 0.70
N LEU A 227 8.07 -10.71 1.21
CA LEU A 227 6.97 -10.84 2.18
C LEU A 227 7.25 -10.08 3.48
N ALA A 228 8.49 -10.18 3.97
CA ALA A 228 8.94 -9.46 5.17
C ALA A 228 8.95 -7.94 4.94
N HIS A 229 9.49 -7.49 3.80
CA HIS A 229 9.52 -6.09 3.42
C HIS A 229 8.11 -5.51 3.26
N PHE A 230 7.22 -6.22 2.57
CA PHE A 230 5.80 -5.85 2.44
C PHE A 230 5.15 -5.64 3.80
N ALA A 231 5.29 -6.61 4.72
CA ALA A 231 4.74 -6.51 6.07
C ALA A 231 5.40 -5.43 6.93
N GLY A 232 6.61 -4.98 6.59
CA GLY A 232 7.45 -4.14 7.44
C GLY A 232 7.96 -4.90 8.66
N GLN A 233 8.26 -6.19 8.49
CA GLN A 233 8.70 -7.10 9.54
C GLN A 233 10.07 -7.70 9.20
N ALA A 234 10.76 -8.23 10.21
CA ALA A 234 11.99 -8.98 9.98
C ALA A 234 11.68 -10.37 9.40
N PRO A 235 12.50 -10.92 8.48
CA PRO A 235 12.28 -12.26 7.91
C PRO A 235 12.05 -13.40 8.93
N PRO A 236 12.73 -13.44 10.11
CA PRO A 236 12.46 -14.45 11.13
C PRO A 236 11.02 -14.42 11.68
N ARG A 237 10.31 -13.29 11.61
CA ARG A 237 8.92 -13.17 12.05
C ARG A 237 7.94 -13.80 11.06
N ILE A 238 8.25 -13.73 9.76
CA ILE A 238 7.40 -14.26 8.69
C ILE A 238 7.65 -15.75 8.44
N ARG A 239 8.90 -16.20 8.61
CA ARG A 239 9.36 -17.54 8.23
C ARG A 239 8.54 -18.70 8.85
N PRO A 240 8.19 -18.71 10.15
CA PRO A 240 7.46 -19.84 10.73
C PRO A 240 6.09 -20.07 10.06
N VAL A 241 5.33 -18.99 9.87
CA VAL A 241 4.01 -19.04 9.22
C VAL A 241 4.16 -19.40 7.74
N LEU A 242 5.14 -18.82 7.03
CA LEU A 242 5.41 -19.19 5.64
C LEU A 242 5.75 -20.67 5.49
N ASN A 243 6.58 -21.23 6.37
CA ASN A 243 6.94 -22.64 6.35
C ASN A 243 5.71 -23.55 6.59
N ARG A 244 4.81 -23.13 7.50
CA ARG A 244 3.55 -23.85 7.77
C ARG A 244 2.66 -23.93 6.53
N ILE A 245 2.53 -22.83 5.77
CA ILE A 245 1.67 -22.80 4.58
C ILE A 245 2.37 -23.26 3.30
N ALA A 246 3.70 -23.33 3.27
CA ALA A 246 4.49 -23.68 2.09
C ALA A 246 4.05 -24.97 1.36
N PRO A 247 3.61 -26.05 2.05
CA PRO A 247 3.09 -27.24 1.37
C PRO A 247 1.86 -26.98 0.48
N SER A 248 1.11 -25.91 0.76
CA SER A 248 -0.05 -25.47 -0.04
C SER A 248 0.31 -24.49 -1.16
N LEU A 249 1.58 -24.09 -1.26
CA LEU A 249 2.07 -23.11 -2.23
C LEU A 249 2.86 -23.77 -3.36
N ARG A 250 2.98 -23.07 -4.48
CA ARG A 250 3.94 -23.41 -5.53
C ARG A 250 5.28 -22.72 -5.25
N THR A 251 6.37 -23.40 -5.57
CA THR A 251 7.72 -22.85 -5.48
C THR A 251 8.32 -22.67 -6.86
N PHE A 252 9.02 -21.54 -7.03
CA PHE A 252 9.77 -21.16 -8.21
C PHE A 252 11.16 -20.67 -7.78
N ALA A 253 12.07 -20.56 -8.74
CA ALA A 253 13.27 -19.76 -8.59
C ALA A 253 13.19 -18.54 -9.51
N ASP A 254 13.87 -17.46 -9.16
CA ASP A 254 14.22 -16.44 -10.17
C ASP A 254 15.57 -16.73 -10.82
N GLU A 255 15.96 -15.88 -11.76
CA GLU A 255 17.23 -15.97 -12.49
C GLU A 255 18.47 -15.85 -11.57
N ARG A 256 18.30 -15.38 -10.33
CA ARG A 256 19.38 -15.31 -9.32
C ARG A 256 19.33 -16.50 -8.35
N GLY A 257 18.46 -17.47 -8.58
CA GLY A 257 18.28 -18.66 -7.74
C GLY A 257 17.51 -18.42 -6.44
N ARG A 258 16.89 -17.24 -6.24
CA ARG A 258 16.09 -16.98 -5.04
C ARG A 258 14.78 -17.77 -5.10
N VAL A 259 14.43 -18.43 -4.01
CA VAL A 259 13.16 -19.16 -3.90
C VAL A 259 12.01 -18.17 -3.81
N LEU A 260 11.02 -18.37 -4.68
CA LEU A 260 9.77 -17.62 -4.73
C LEU A 260 8.61 -18.56 -4.39
N TYR A 261 7.67 -18.05 -3.60
CA TYR A 261 6.43 -18.72 -3.26
C TYR A 261 5.28 -18.07 -4.03
N ASP A 262 4.30 -18.86 -4.46
CA ASP A 262 3.12 -18.35 -5.16
C ASP A 262 1.88 -19.21 -4.89
N LEU A 263 0.71 -18.60 -5.05
CA LEU A 263 -0.55 -19.31 -4.90
C LEU A 263 -0.76 -20.27 -6.10
N PRO A 264 -1.25 -21.50 -5.89
CA PRO A 264 -1.36 -22.50 -6.95
C PRO A 264 -2.14 -22.03 -8.18
N ARG A 265 -3.24 -21.30 -7.96
CA ARG A 265 -4.17 -20.83 -8.99
C ARG A 265 -3.98 -19.37 -9.40
N ALA A 266 -2.96 -18.67 -8.87
CA ALA A 266 -2.71 -17.28 -9.25
C ALA A 266 -2.24 -17.16 -10.72
N PRO A 267 -2.63 -16.08 -11.43
CA PRO A 267 -2.38 -15.93 -12.86
C PRO A 267 -0.88 -15.77 -13.15
N ARG A 268 -0.34 -16.54 -14.10
CA ARG A 268 1.04 -16.39 -14.58
C ARG A 268 0.99 -16.40 -16.11
N PRO A 269 0.53 -15.31 -16.74
CA PRO A 269 0.38 -15.24 -18.19
C PRO A 269 1.74 -15.31 -18.88
N ASP A 270 1.70 -15.54 -20.19
CA ASP A 270 2.87 -15.56 -21.05
C ASP A 270 3.73 -14.28 -20.86
N PRO A 271 5.06 -14.39 -20.72
CA PRO A 271 5.97 -13.24 -20.66
C PRO A 271 5.79 -12.24 -21.82
N GLU A 272 5.39 -12.72 -23.00
CA GLU A 272 5.15 -11.90 -24.19
C GLU A 272 3.73 -11.32 -24.28
N ARG A 273 2.88 -11.54 -23.27
CA ARG A 273 1.60 -10.83 -23.15
C ARG A 273 1.88 -9.32 -23.18
N VAL A 274 1.24 -8.62 -24.10
CA VAL A 274 1.36 -7.15 -24.21
C VAL A 274 0.87 -6.49 -22.92
N ALA A 275 1.67 -5.58 -22.36
CA ALA A 275 1.28 -4.74 -21.23
C ALA A 275 1.02 -3.30 -21.73
N PRO A 276 -0.18 -2.74 -21.49
CA PRO A 276 -0.51 -1.39 -21.91
C PRO A 276 0.24 -0.35 -21.08
N VAL A 277 0.27 0.89 -21.59
CA VAL A 277 0.74 2.04 -20.80
C VAL A 277 -0.17 2.25 -19.59
N ARG A 278 0.44 2.47 -18.42
CA ARG A 278 -0.28 2.78 -17.17
C ARG A 278 0.47 3.85 -16.40
N PHE A 279 -0.27 4.80 -15.85
CA PHE A 279 0.28 5.77 -14.91
C PHE A 279 0.04 5.27 -13.49
N LEU A 280 1.09 5.30 -12.66
CA LEU A 280 1.02 4.95 -11.25
C LEU A 280 1.30 6.21 -10.41
N PRO A 281 0.55 6.42 -9.32
CA PRO A 281 0.76 7.56 -8.45
C PRO A 281 2.05 7.45 -7.64
N ARG A 282 2.38 8.57 -6.99
CA ARG A 282 3.31 8.55 -5.86
C ARG A 282 2.88 7.49 -4.86
N TYR A 283 3.84 6.78 -4.30
CA TYR A 283 3.60 5.75 -3.29
C TYR A 283 2.66 4.59 -3.72
N ASP A 284 2.48 4.31 -5.02
CA ASP A 284 1.75 3.11 -5.42
C ASP A 284 2.42 1.86 -4.83
N GLU A 285 1.65 0.96 -4.19
CA GLU A 285 2.21 -0.21 -3.49
C GLU A 285 3.10 -1.08 -4.38
N LEU A 286 2.84 -1.14 -5.69
CA LEU A 286 3.67 -1.86 -6.64
C LEU A 286 5.12 -1.34 -6.65
N LEU A 287 5.31 -0.05 -6.37
CA LEU A 287 6.61 0.62 -6.26
C LEU A 287 7.20 0.52 -4.84
N ILE A 288 6.58 -0.20 -3.90
CA ILE A 288 6.98 -0.23 -2.48
C ILE A 288 7.11 -1.66 -1.95
N ALA A 289 6.20 -2.55 -2.33
CA ALA A 289 5.94 -3.84 -1.69
C ALA A 289 7.09 -4.84 -1.77
N TYR A 290 8.01 -4.69 -2.73
CA TYR A 290 9.14 -5.60 -2.91
C TYR A 290 10.42 -5.09 -2.26
N GLU A 291 11.19 -6.00 -1.70
CA GLU A 291 12.60 -5.76 -1.40
C GLU A 291 13.36 -5.59 -2.72
N HIS A 292 13.07 -6.45 -3.70
CA HIS A 292 13.73 -6.48 -4.99
C HIS A 292 12.84 -5.98 -6.13
N ARG A 293 13.13 -4.76 -6.59
CA ARG A 293 12.26 -3.98 -7.49
C ARG A 293 12.58 -4.15 -8.97
N ASP A 294 13.51 -5.04 -9.33
CA ASP A 294 13.95 -5.26 -10.72
C ASP A 294 12.78 -5.62 -11.67
N ARG A 295 11.71 -6.23 -11.12
CA ARG A 295 10.49 -6.58 -11.86
C ARG A 295 9.61 -5.40 -12.26
N VAL A 296 9.97 -4.17 -11.88
CA VAL A 296 9.25 -2.94 -12.23
C VAL A 296 10.21 -1.84 -12.68
N ILE A 297 11.29 -1.63 -11.91
CA ILE A 297 12.20 -0.49 -12.09
C ILE A 297 13.63 -1.01 -12.26
N ALA A 298 14.18 -0.74 -13.45
CA ALA A 298 15.59 -0.99 -13.73
C ALA A 298 16.49 -0.21 -12.77
N ALA A 299 17.60 -0.82 -12.34
CA ALA A 299 18.47 -0.24 -11.32
C ALA A 299 18.93 1.21 -11.60
N PRO A 300 19.31 1.60 -12.84
CA PRO A 300 19.73 2.98 -13.14
C PRO A 300 18.64 4.04 -12.93
N HIS A 301 17.36 3.66 -12.97
CA HIS A 301 16.24 4.61 -12.85
C HIS A 301 15.73 4.76 -11.42
N ARG A 302 16.16 3.89 -10.49
CA ARG A 302 15.72 3.92 -9.09
C ARG A 302 15.96 5.27 -8.40
N PRO A 303 17.11 5.97 -8.58
CA PRO A 303 17.33 7.26 -7.93
C PRO A 303 16.35 8.36 -8.37
N ALA A 304 15.77 8.26 -9.58
CA ALA A 304 14.75 9.19 -10.06
C ALA A 304 13.36 8.90 -9.45
N VAL A 305 13.11 7.68 -8.99
CA VAL A 305 11.85 7.25 -8.39
C VAL A 305 11.89 7.38 -6.86
N TYR A 306 13.01 7.02 -6.23
CA TYR A 306 13.19 7.06 -4.78
C TYR A 306 14.05 8.27 -4.39
N SER A 307 13.40 9.38 -4.05
CA SER A 307 14.10 10.60 -3.68
C SER A 307 14.58 10.58 -2.21
N LYS A 308 15.49 11.50 -1.86
CA LYS A 308 16.16 11.55 -0.55
C LYS A 308 15.22 11.76 0.64
N ASN A 309 14.04 12.34 0.44
CA ASN A 309 13.08 12.65 1.52
C ASN A 309 12.02 11.55 1.72
N ALA A 310 12.35 10.31 1.37
CA ALA A 310 11.44 9.17 1.37
C ALA A 310 10.19 9.35 0.47
N ILE A 311 10.23 10.30 -0.47
CA ILE A 311 9.19 10.45 -1.48
C ILE A 311 9.44 9.43 -2.59
N ILE A 312 8.38 8.68 -2.91
CA ILE A 312 8.34 7.76 -4.03
C ILE A 312 7.56 8.45 -5.14
N GLU A 313 8.25 8.81 -6.22
CA GLU A 313 7.66 9.58 -7.31
C GLU A 313 6.64 8.78 -8.11
N ALA A 314 5.72 9.50 -8.73
CA ALA A 314 4.74 8.92 -9.65
C ALA A 314 5.45 8.53 -10.95
N VAL A 315 5.15 7.34 -11.46
CA VAL A 315 5.79 6.79 -12.66
C VAL A 315 4.76 6.42 -13.72
N PHE A 316 5.18 6.38 -14.97
CA PHE A 316 4.41 5.71 -16.01
C PHE A 316 5.14 4.45 -16.48
N LEU A 317 4.36 3.43 -16.81
CA LEU A 317 4.84 2.15 -17.29
C LEU A 317 4.73 2.11 -18.82
N VAL A 318 5.77 1.63 -19.49
CA VAL A 318 5.73 1.20 -20.90
C VAL A 318 6.11 -0.27 -20.92
N ASP A 319 5.30 -1.09 -21.59
CA ASP A 319 5.44 -2.54 -21.61
C ASP A 319 5.60 -3.16 -20.21
N GLY A 320 4.94 -2.57 -19.21
CA GLY A 320 4.96 -3.05 -17.84
C GLY A 320 6.14 -2.59 -16.96
N PHE A 321 7.11 -1.85 -17.50
CA PHE A 321 8.27 -1.35 -16.78
C PHE A 321 8.25 0.17 -16.65
N ALA A 322 8.77 0.69 -15.54
CA ALA A 322 8.85 2.13 -15.31
C ALA A 322 9.72 2.79 -16.39
N ALA A 323 9.12 3.68 -17.16
CA ALA A 323 9.73 4.34 -18.31
C ALA A 323 9.96 5.84 -18.10
N GLY A 324 9.51 6.39 -16.97
CA GLY A 324 9.73 7.77 -16.57
C GLY A 324 8.87 8.17 -15.39
N THR A 325 8.99 9.43 -14.98
CA THR A 325 8.13 10.03 -13.95
C THR A 325 7.09 10.94 -14.59
N TRP A 326 6.08 11.31 -13.80
CA TRP A 326 5.11 12.31 -14.23
C TRP A 326 4.66 13.19 -13.06
N GLY A 327 4.12 14.36 -13.39
CA GLY A 327 3.54 15.28 -12.42
C GLY A 327 2.44 16.14 -13.05
N LEU A 328 1.55 16.66 -12.21
CA LEU A 328 0.49 17.57 -12.61
C LEU A 328 0.91 19.01 -12.31
N ARG A 329 0.84 19.89 -13.30
CA ARG A 329 0.82 21.34 -13.12
C ARG A 329 -0.60 21.83 -13.33
N ARG A 330 -1.14 22.53 -12.33
CA ARG A 330 -2.50 23.07 -12.37
C ARG A 330 -2.45 24.59 -12.38
N ALA A 331 -3.22 25.19 -13.27
CA ALA A 331 -3.64 26.59 -13.20
C ALA A 331 -5.18 26.64 -13.12
N LYS A 332 -5.78 27.84 -13.07
CA LYS A 332 -7.21 28.04 -12.76
C LYS A 332 -8.14 27.12 -13.57
N SER A 333 -8.02 27.16 -14.90
CA SER A 333 -8.83 26.37 -15.84
C SER A 333 -8.00 25.39 -16.67
N GLU A 334 -6.73 25.16 -16.30
CA GLU A 334 -5.78 24.38 -17.09
C GLU A 334 -5.15 23.26 -16.27
N ALA A 335 -5.04 22.09 -16.89
CA ALA A 335 -4.33 20.94 -16.36
C ALA A 335 -3.25 20.50 -17.36
N LEU A 336 -1.99 20.60 -16.95
CA LEU A 336 -0.86 20.14 -17.74
C LEU A 336 -0.20 18.94 -17.05
N LEU A 337 -0.31 17.77 -17.67
CA LEU A 337 0.47 16.61 -17.26
C LEU A 337 1.88 16.72 -17.85
N VAL A 338 2.88 16.81 -16.98
CA VAL A 338 4.30 16.79 -17.36
C VAL A 338 4.78 15.36 -17.24
N VAL A 339 5.26 14.79 -18.35
CA VAL A 339 5.76 13.42 -18.44
C VAL A 339 7.24 13.49 -18.78
N SER A 340 8.08 12.84 -17.97
CA SER A 340 9.54 12.91 -18.06
C SER A 340 10.11 11.51 -18.26
N PRO A 341 10.24 11.04 -19.52
CA PRO A 341 10.82 9.74 -19.83
C PRO A 341 12.26 9.60 -19.34
N PHE A 342 12.66 8.39 -18.92
CA PHE A 342 14.06 8.10 -18.57
C PHE A 342 14.96 7.95 -19.79
N GLY A 343 14.38 7.79 -20.98
CA GLY A 343 15.09 7.63 -22.24
C GLY A 343 14.15 7.83 -23.43
N ARG A 344 14.67 7.69 -24.64
CA ARG A 344 13.91 7.88 -25.88
C ARG A 344 12.82 6.82 -26.01
N LEU A 345 11.56 7.27 -26.17
CA LEU A 345 10.42 6.41 -26.46
C LEU A 345 10.29 6.16 -27.97
N SER A 346 9.82 4.97 -28.36
CA SER A 346 9.43 4.71 -29.74
C SER A 346 8.25 5.63 -30.14
N PRO A 347 8.03 5.92 -31.45
CA PRO A 347 6.88 6.71 -31.88
C PRO A 347 5.54 6.15 -31.39
N LYS A 348 5.41 4.81 -31.37
CA LYS A 348 4.23 4.09 -30.89
C LYS A 348 4.02 4.30 -29.38
N ASP A 349 5.06 4.10 -28.57
CA ASP A 349 4.95 4.27 -27.12
C ASP A 349 4.71 5.73 -26.75
N ARG A 350 5.34 6.66 -27.48
CA ARG A 350 5.13 8.10 -27.29
C ARG A 350 3.69 8.51 -27.54
N ALA A 351 3.02 7.92 -28.54
CA ALA A 351 1.60 8.15 -28.78
C ALA A 351 0.74 7.55 -27.65
N ALA A 352 0.94 6.27 -27.32
CA ALA A 352 0.19 5.61 -26.25
C ALA A 352 0.34 6.29 -24.87
N VAL A 353 1.52 6.83 -24.57
CA VAL A 353 1.78 7.61 -23.35
C VAL A 353 0.98 8.91 -23.33
N ARG A 354 0.84 9.60 -24.47
CA ARG A 354 0.01 10.81 -24.54
C ARG A 354 -1.46 10.50 -24.35
N ASP A 355 -1.96 9.47 -25.03
CA ASP A 355 -3.37 9.10 -24.97
C ASP A 355 -3.79 8.78 -23.52
N GLU A 356 -3.02 7.93 -22.83
CA GLU A 356 -3.29 7.59 -21.42
C GLU A 356 -3.09 8.81 -20.49
N ALA A 357 -2.12 9.67 -20.76
CA ALA A 357 -1.86 10.89 -19.99
C ALA A 357 -3.01 11.90 -20.09
N GLU A 358 -3.62 12.06 -21.26
CA GLU A 358 -4.77 12.97 -21.44
C GLU A 358 -5.99 12.47 -20.66
N VAL A 359 -6.25 11.16 -20.68
CA VAL A 359 -7.34 10.57 -19.90
C VAL A 359 -7.07 10.73 -18.40
N LEU A 360 -5.83 10.55 -17.95
CA LEU A 360 -5.45 10.82 -16.57
C LEU A 360 -5.66 12.29 -16.21
N ALA A 361 -5.23 13.23 -17.06
CA ALA A 361 -5.37 14.66 -16.79
C ALA A 361 -6.85 15.07 -16.61
N ARG A 362 -7.75 14.52 -17.46
CA ARG A 362 -9.21 14.67 -17.31
C ARG A 362 -9.70 14.12 -15.97
N PHE A 363 -9.21 12.94 -15.57
CA PHE A 363 -9.55 12.36 -14.28
C PHE A 363 -9.03 13.20 -13.10
N LEU A 364 -7.84 13.81 -13.21
CA LEU A 364 -7.21 14.58 -12.14
C LEU A 364 -7.85 15.97 -11.95
N VAL A 365 -8.31 16.60 -13.04
CA VAL A 365 -8.90 17.94 -13.01
C VAL A 365 -10.15 17.96 -13.89
N PRO A 366 -11.28 17.41 -13.41
CA PRO A 366 -12.50 17.27 -14.22
C PRO A 366 -13.06 18.62 -14.69
N ASP A 367 -12.81 19.70 -13.95
CA ASP A 367 -13.28 21.04 -14.26
C ASP A 367 -12.34 21.85 -15.17
N ALA A 368 -11.21 21.26 -15.62
CA ALA A 368 -10.30 21.95 -16.52
C ALA A 368 -10.90 22.06 -17.92
N THR A 369 -10.97 23.28 -18.45
CA THR A 369 -11.40 23.54 -19.84
C THR A 369 -10.28 23.25 -20.83
N THR A 370 -9.03 23.39 -20.39
CA THR A 370 -7.84 23.15 -21.22
C THR A 370 -6.99 22.06 -20.60
N ILE A 371 -6.72 21.01 -21.37
CA ILE A 371 -5.91 19.87 -20.94
C ILE A 371 -4.73 19.72 -21.89
N GLY A 372 -3.53 19.66 -21.33
CA GLY A 372 -2.31 19.47 -22.07
C GLY A 372 -1.47 18.32 -21.52
N VAL A 373 -0.68 17.72 -22.41
CA VAL A 373 0.36 16.77 -22.05
C VAL A 373 1.68 17.25 -22.64
N ARG A 374 2.69 17.42 -21.78
CA ARG A 374 4.04 17.79 -22.19
C ARG A 374 5.00 16.65 -21.87
N LEU A 375 5.54 16.04 -22.92
CA LEU A 375 6.69 15.14 -22.81
C LEU A 375 7.96 15.98 -22.82
N GLN A 376 8.77 15.83 -21.77
CA GLN A 376 10.07 16.50 -21.63
C GLN A 376 11.20 15.74 -22.29
#